data_AF-A0A1Q6YGI1-F1
#
_entry.id   AF-A0A1Q6YGI1-F1
#
_cell.length_a   1.000
_cell.length_b   1.000
_cell.length_c   1.000
_cell.angle_alpha   90.00
_cell.angle_beta   90.00
_cell.angle_gamma   90.00
#
_symmetry.space_group_name_H-M   'P 1'
#
loop_
_entity.id
_entity.type
_entity.pdbx_description
1 polymer ?
#
loop_
_entity_poly.entity_id
_entity_poly.type
_entity_poly.pdbx_seq_one_letter_code
_entity_poly.pdbx_strand_id
1 'polypeptide(L)'
;MNGRYAFLFSGFDDATGSQVAIAGSFTADGKGNITEGIEDENGPTGSTLTVPLTGTYNVGSDNRGAFTITTASGSKTYALVLNSISSDVAHKARFVEFDDTSGTKGQRGSGLLRLQDPSAFTLGSITGPYAFGFSGQDAAGNREAIVGAFNASGSGTISTGIADQNVAGTATNPTLTGTYTAPTTGDGRTSITLNPSGTSAMDLAAYVVSAGEFLAMRTDTFSSDGLLSGTILSQASTPFDNTALNSPAVYYLSGVVSGSSSESYAEIGLMMPDGNGTLTFDTDISSGNAIGPNRTFGTTYSVLNAGRVTVMPAGAITARIQYLVDKNQAFILDTSPNVGFGFVERQGPAPSGGFTNSSFSGTFSAGTVAPSITANVGATGLAMLDGAGNFSESASASTLSGLFVNQTTTGTYSVGGNGRGAVTSLVITTAGVGGSVVTLLLLLSLLLSRLISRRNPSRRTLAMLCVAVLIAPMLAGCPPPRTNQFVFYMVSPTKAVMIHESSTDATPGITILEQ
;
A
#
# COMPACT_ATOMS: atom_id res chain seq x y z
N MET A 1 16.89 -10.85 11.10
CA MET A 1 15.61 -11.42 11.60
C MET A 1 15.95 -12.43 12.68
N ASN A 2 15.30 -12.38 13.83
CA ASN A 2 15.49 -13.33 14.93
C ASN A 2 14.22 -13.33 15.79
N GLY A 3 13.61 -14.49 15.98
CA GLY A 3 12.34 -14.65 16.67
C GLY A 3 11.19 -15.02 15.74
N ARG A 4 9.98 -14.93 16.28
CA ARG A 4 8.75 -15.36 15.60
C ARG A 4 8.10 -14.18 14.88
N TYR A 5 7.80 -14.37 13.59
CA TYR A 5 7.18 -13.35 12.75
C TYR A 5 5.85 -13.83 12.20
N ALA A 6 4.83 -12.98 12.25
CA ALA A 6 3.63 -13.12 11.43
C ALA A 6 3.82 -12.35 10.12
N PHE A 7 3.22 -12.85 9.05
CA PHE A 7 3.22 -12.17 7.76
C PHE A 7 1.85 -12.19 7.11
N LEU A 8 1.64 -11.18 6.27
CA LEU A 8 0.53 -11.12 5.33
C LEU A 8 1.06 -10.66 3.98
N PHE A 9 0.70 -11.40 2.95
CA PHE A 9 0.91 -11.06 1.55
C PHE A 9 -0.45 -10.93 0.88
N SER A 10 -0.61 -9.87 0.10
CA SER A 10 -1.75 -9.65 -0.77
C SER A 10 -1.23 -9.37 -2.18
N GLY A 11 -1.72 -10.11 -3.16
CA GLY A 11 -1.26 -10.04 -4.54
C GLY A 11 -2.24 -10.61 -5.53
N PHE A 12 -1.77 -10.90 -6.72
CA PHE A 12 -2.55 -11.47 -7.80
C PHE A 12 -1.79 -12.62 -8.43
N ASP A 13 -2.53 -13.62 -8.91
CA ASP A 13 -2.02 -14.58 -9.88
C ASP A 13 -1.83 -13.87 -11.22
N ASP A 14 -0.62 -13.93 -11.78
CA ASP A 14 -0.27 -13.19 -13.00
C ASP A 14 -1.00 -13.74 -14.24
N ALA A 15 -1.41 -15.01 -14.22
CA ALA A 15 -2.07 -15.65 -15.35
C ALA A 15 -3.59 -15.39 -15.40
N THR A 16 -4.26 -15.42 -14.24
CA THR A 16 -5.72 -15.22 -14.17
C THR A 16 -6.13 -13.79 -13.82
N GLY A 17 -5.23 -13.01 -13.23
CA GLY A 17 -5.55 -11.69 -12.68
C GLY A 17 -6.43 -11.75 -11.42
N SER A 18 -6.53 -12.92 -10.79
CA SER A 18 -7.32 -13.14 -9.58
C SER A 18 -6.48 -12.88 -8.33
N GLN A 19 -7.12 -12.38 -7.27
CA GLN A 19 -6.49 -12.13 -5.98
C GLN A 19 -5.88 -13.42 -5.40
N VAL A 20 -4.70 -13.27 -4.82
CA VAL A 20 -4.05 -14.24 -3.92
C VAL A 20 -3.80 -13.55 -2.59
N ALA A 21 -4.02 -14.27 -1.49
CA ALA A 21 -3.64 -13.84 -0.15
C ALA A 21 -2.95 -14.99 0.58
N ILE A 22 -1.87 -14.67 1.29
CA ILE A 22 -1.13 -15.62 2.11
C ILE A 22 -0.90 -14.99 3.47
N ALA A 23 -1.31 -15.66 4.54
CA ALA A 23 -1.03 -15.25 5.91
C ALA A 23 -0.37 -16.39 6.66
N GLY A 24 0.62 -16.09 7.48
CA GLY A 24 1.40 -17.13 8.14
C GLY A 24 2.18 -16.66 9.34
N SER A 25 2.81 -17.61 10.01
CA SER A 25 3.80 -17.38 11.07
C SER A 25 5.00 -18.29 10.89
N PHE A 26 6.19 -17.78 11.16
CA PHE A 26 7.40 -18.58 11.15
C PHE A 26 8.44 -18.11 12.18
N THR A 27 9.36 -19.00 12.53
CA THR A 27 10.47 -18.72 13.45
C THR A 27 11.78 -18.55 12.67
N ALA A 28 12.40 -17.37 12.79
CA ALA A 28 13.73 -17.08 12.25
C ALA A 28 14.80 -17.23 13.35
N ASP A 29 15.92 -17.89 13.04
CA ASP A 29 16.93 -18.30 14.03
C ASP A 29 18.07 -17.29 14.30
N GLY A 30 18.08 -16.14 13.62
CA GLY A 30 19.20 -15.20 13.69
C GLY A 30 20.42 -15.58 12.84
N LYS A 31 20.39 -16.71 12.13
CA LYS A 31 21.52 -17.29 11.38
C LYS A 31 21.19 -17.62 9.92
N GLY A 32 20.05 -17.16 9.42
CA GLY A 32 19.65 -17.29 8.02
C GLY A 32 18.67 -18.44 7.74
N ASN A 33 18.13 -19.09 8.77
CA ASN A 33 17.15 -20.17 8.62
C ASN A 33 15.79 -19.78 9.17
N ILE A 34 14.75 -20.20 8.46
CA ILE A 34 13.38 -20.29 8.96
C ILE A 34 13.16 -21.74 9.38
N THR A 35 13.11 -21.98 10.69
CA THR A 35 13.21 -23.34 11.24
C THR A 35 11.88 -24.09 11.25
N GLU A 36 10.79 -23.35 11.36
CA GLU A 36 9.42 -23.88 11.42
C GLU A 36 8.43 -22.74 11.14
N GLY A 37 7.21 -23.11 10.80
CA GLY A 37 6.10 -22.19 10.61
C GLY A 37 4.90 -22.87 9.99
N ILE A 38 3.85 -22.08 9.79
CA ILE A 38 2.69 -22.45 8.98
C ILE A 38 2.24 -21.26 8.12
N GLU A 39 1.59 -21.56 7.01
CA GLU A 39 0.87 -20.57 6.21
C GLU A 39 -0.54 -21.06 5.83
N ASP A 40 -1.45 -20.11 5.66
CA ASP A 40 -2.69 -20.26 4.92
C ASP A 40 -2.56 -19.50 3.60
N GLU A 41 -2.93 -20.12 2.49
CA GLU A 41 -2.98 -19.50 1.17
C GLU A 41 -4.39 -19.67 0.59
N ASN A 42 -4.89 -18.63 -0.08
CA ASN A 42 -6.16 -18.65 -0.79
C ASN A 42 -6.02 -17.84 -2.08
N GLY A 43 -6.69 -18.31 -3.14
CA GLY A 43 -6.65 -17.71 -4.46
C GLY A 43 -7.45 -18.52 -5.48
N PRO A 44 -7.18 -18.35 -6.79
CA PRO A 44 -7.98 -18.96 -7.85
C PRO A 44 -7.90 -20.50 -7.89
N THR A 45 -6.88 -21.11 -7.28
CA THR A 45 -6.70 -22.57 -7.20
C THR A 45 -7.35 -23.20 -5.95
N GLY A 46 -8.04 -22.42 -5.12
CA GLY A 46 -8.63 -22.83 -3.85
C GLY A 46 -7.78 -22.42 -2.64
N SER A 47 -8.25 -22.79 -1.44
CA SER A 47 -7.56 -22.51 -0.18
C SER A 47 -6.82 -23.73 0.35
N THR A 48 -5.61 -23.49 0.87
CA THR A 48 -4.81 -24.46 1.62
C THR A 48 -4.50 -23.86 2.97
N LEU A 49 -4.92 -24.54 4.05
CA LEU A 49 -4.86 -23.99 5.40
C LEU A 49 -3.84 -24.73 6.25
N THR A 50 -3.17 -24.01 7.15
CA THR A 50 -2.22 -24.57 8.13
C THR A 50 -1.11 -25.42 7.48
N VAL A 51 -0.60 -24.98 6.32
CA VAL A 51 0.45 -25.66 5.56
C VAL A 51 1.78 -25.48 6.27
N PRO A 52 2.47 -26.56 6.71
CA PRO A 52 3.77 -26.45 7.35
C PRO A 52 4.82 -25.87 6.40
N LEU A 53 5.67 -25.01 6.94
CA LEU A 53 6.74 -24.38 6.17
C LEU A 53 8.08 -24.36 6.91
N THR A 54 9.14 -24.29 6.12
CA THR A 54 10.51 -23.96 6.54
C THR A 54 11.08 -22.95 5.55
N GLY A 55 12.36 -22.59 5.66
CA GLY A 55 12.94 -21.71 4.68
C GLY A 55 14.31 -21.15 5.05
N THR A 56 14.71 -20.12 4.31
CA THR A 56 15.96 -19.40 4.54
C THR A 56 15.75 -17.91 4.38
N TYR A 57 16.64 -17.10 4.95
CA TYR A 57 16.67 -15.67 4.70
C TYR A 57 18.10 -15.15 4.68
N ASN A 58 18.32 -14.09 3.91
CA ASN A 58 19.60 -13.40 3.79
C ASN A 58 19.32 -11.90 3.87
N VAL A 59 20.02 -11.20 4.77
CA VAL A 59 19.85 -9.76 4.97
C VAL A 59 21.22 -9.10 4.94
N GLY A 60 21.38 -8.11 4.07
CA GLY A 60 22.59 -7.31 3.95
C GLY A 60 22.75 -6.32 5.10
N SER A 61 23.94 -5.71 5.20
CA SER A 61 24.22 -4.66 6.19
C SER A 61 23.37 -3.40 5.99
N ASP A 62 22.73 -3.28 4.85
CA ASP A 62 21.79 -2.22 4.49
C ASP A 62 20.33 -2.64 4.75
N ASN A 63 20.09 -3.66 5.58
CA ASN A 63 18.75 -4.12 5.98
C ASN A 63 17.85 -4.63 4.84
N ARG A 64 18.33 -4.66 3.60
CA ARG A 64 17.64 -5.27 2.45
C ARG A 64 18.03 -6.72 2.33
N GLY A 65 17.17 -7.53 1.74
CA GLY A 65 17.41 -8.96 1.68
C GLY A 65 16.36 -9.71 0.88
N ALA A 66 16.41 -11.04 1.01
CA ALA A 66 15.38 -11.92 0.53
C ALA A 66 15.12 -13.03 1.56
N PHE A 67 13.90 -13.54 1.60
CA PHE A 67 13.56 -14.76 2.30
C PHE A 67 12.81 -15.70 1.37
N THR A 68 13.02 -16.98 1.57
CA THR A 68 12.39 -18.05 0.80
C THR A 68 11.61 -18.91 1.77
N ILE A 69 10.30 -19.05 1.52
CA ILE A 69 9.42 -20.00 2.20
C ILE A 69 9.38 -21.27 1.37
N THR A 70 9.49 -22.42 2.02
CA THR A 70 9.40 -23.74 1.40
C THR A 70 8.31 -24.56 2.09
N THR A 71 7.36 -25.03 1.29
CA THR A 71 6.30 -25.96 1.69
C THR A 71 6.36 -27.23 0.84
N ALA A 72 5.42 -28.15 1.04
CA ALA A 72 5.30 -29.35 0.22
C ALA A 72 4.93 -29.05 -1.26
N SER A 73 4.35 -27.88 -1.55
CA SER A 73 3.95 -27.49 -2.91
C SER A 73 5.07 -26.79 -3.70
N GLY A 74 6.11 -26.32 -3.02
CA GLY A 74 7.25 -25.65 -3.66
C GLY A 74 7.90 -24.62 -2.75
N SER A 75 8.72 -23.75 -3.35
CA SER A 75 9.31 -22.61 -2.65
C SER A 75 8.91 -21.31 -3.31
N LYS A 76 8.65 -20.28 -2.49
CA LYS A 76 8.39 -18.90 -2.93
C LYS A 76 9.45 -17.97 -2.34
N THR A 77 10.01 -17.09 -3.15
CA THR A 77 11.03 -16.11 -2.71
C THR A 77 10.47 -14.70 -2.74
N TYR A 78 10.79 -13.94 -1.69
CA TYR A 78 10.35 -12.57 -1.52
C TYR A 78 11.56 -11.68 -1.25
N ALA A 79 11.63 -10.54 -1.94
CA ALA A 79 12.58 -9.48 -1.61
C ALA A 79 12.02 -8.65 -0.46
N LEU A 80 12.85 -8.26 0.51
CA LEU A 80 12.41 -7.56 1.71
C LEU A 80 13.32 -6.39 2.07
N VAL A 81 12.78 -5.47 2.86
CA VAL A 81 13.53 -4.47 3.62
C VAL A 81 13.06 -4.50 5.08
N LEU A 82 14.01 -4.67 6.00
CA LEU A 82 13.76 -4.65 7.43
C LEU A 82 13.63 -3.23 7.95
N ASN A 83 12.78 -3.05 8.97
CA ASN A 83 12.62 -1.79 9.66
C ASN A 83 12.33 -1.97 11.17
N SER A 84 12.32 -0.86 11.92
CA SER A 84 12.10 -0.81 13.37
C SER A 84 13.05 -1.78 14.10
N ILE A 85 14.34 -1.65 13.81
CA ILE A 85 15.38 -2.53 14.36
C ILE A 85 15.74 -2.04 15.76
N SER A 86 15.60 -2.90 16.75
CA SER A 86 16.08 -2.64 18.11
C SER A 86 16.74 -3.89 18.67
N SER A 87 17.88 -3.71 19.35
CA SER A 87 18.71 -4.82 19.85
C SER A 87 19.01 -5.89 18.78
N ASP A 88 19.35 -5.44 17.56
CA ASP A 88 19.62 -6.29 16.39
C ASP A 88 18.44 -7.18 15.92
N VAL A 89 17.22 -6.89 16.39
CA VAL A 89 15.99 -7.55 15.97
C VAL A 89 15.10 -6.57 15.23
N ALA A 90 14.82 -6.86 13.96
CA ALA A 90 13.82 -6.14 13.20
C ALA A 90 12.42 -6.49 13.69
N HIS A 91 11.61 -5.48 13.99
CA HIS A 91 10.22 -5.68 14.44
C HIS A 91 9.24 -5.66 13.27
N LYS A 92 9.64 -5.07 12.14
CA LYS A 92 8.82 -4.93 10.95
C LYS A 92 9.65 -5.22 9.70
N ALA A 93 9.00 -5.64 8.63
CA ALA A 93 9.54 -5.57 7.29
C ALA A 93 8.42 -5.32 6.28
N ARG A 94 8.80 -4.80 5.11
CA ARG A 94 7.96 -4.84 3.90
C ARG A 94 8.65 -5.74 2.89
N PHE A 95 7.85 -6.51 2.17
CA PHE A 95 8.37 -7.44 1.17
C PHE A 95 7.48 -7.50 -0.05
N VAL A 96 8.02 -8.01 -1.15
CA VAL A 96 7.31 -8.24 -2.41
C VAL A 96 7.68 -9.62 -2.94
N GLU A 97 6.76 -10.23 -3.69
CA GLU A 97 7.07 -11.45 -4.44
C GLU A 97 8.26 -11.20 -5.38
N PHE A 98 9.17 -12.17 -5.47
CA PHE A 98 10.45 -11.98 -6.14
C PHE A 98 11.09 -13.28 -6.67
N ASP A 99 10.29 -14.18 -7.25
CA ASP A 99 10.76 -15.33 -8.03
C ASP A 99 10.19 -15.40 -9.46
N ASP A 100 9.13 -14.63 -9.80
CA ASP A 100 8.67 -14.54 -11.19
C ASP A 100 9.58 -13.66 -12.07
N THR A 101 10.59 -14.31 -12.64
CA THR A 101 11.49 -13.68 -13.64
C THR A 101 10.81 -13.32 -14.96
N SER A 102 9.62 -13.86 -15.24
CA SER A 102 8.88 -13.62 -16.48
C SER A 102 7.85 -12.50 -16.36
N GLY A 103 7.36 -12.23 -15.14
CA GLY A 103 6.28 -11.28 -14.84
C GLY A 103 4.90 -11.68 -15.39
N THR A 104 4.71 -12.96 -15.74
CA THR A 104 3.51 -13.45 -16.43
C THR A 104 3.02 -14.82 -15.97
N LYS A 105 3.74 -15.51 -15.08
CA LYS A 105 3.46 -16.92 -14.75
C LYS A 105 3.54 -17.24 -13.26
N GLY A 106 3.85 -16.26 -12.42
CA GLY A 106 3.87 -16.41 -10.97
C GLY A 106 2.75 -15.63 -10.31
N GLN A 107 3.06 -15.09 -9.14
CA GLN A 107 2.20 -14.19 -8.41
C GLN A 107 2.91 -12.84 -8.31
N ARG A 108 2.17 -11.75 -8.17
CA ARG A 108 2.74 -10.44 -7.86
C ARG A 108 1.99 -9.79 -6.74
N GLY A 109 2.72 -9.25 -5.77
CA GLY A 109 2.09 -8.57 -4.66
C GLY A 109 3.08 -7.98 -3.68
N SER A 110 2.52 -7.44 -2.61
CA SER A 110 3.27 -6.87 -1.51
C SER A 110 2.79 -7.47 -0.20
N GLY A 111 3.69 -7.53 0.76
CA GLY A 111 3.40 -8.04 2.09
C GLY A 111 4.18 -7.32 3.17
N LEU A 112 3.83 -7.67 4.39
CA LEU A 112 4.45 -7.14 5.60
C LEU A 112 4.81 -8.27 6.56
N LEU A 113 5.90 -8.07 7.28
CA LEU A 113 6.32 -8.90 8.41
C LEU A 113 6.15 -8.12 9.70
N ARG A 114 5.76 -8.82 10.76
CA ARG A 114 5.62 -8.30 12.13
C ARG A 114 6.19 -9.29 13.12
N LEU A 115 7.08 -8.83 14.00
CA LEU A 115 7.52 -9.65 15.13
C LEU A 115 6.33 -9.90 16.06
N GLN A 116 6.06 -11.16 16.38
CA GLN A 116 4.94 -11.54 17.25
C GLN A 116 5.32 -11.43 18.72
N ASP A 117 4.32 -11.10 19.55
CA ASP A 117 4.35 -11.20 21.00
C ASP A 117 3.54 -12.44 21.44
N PRO A 118 4.20 -13.56 21.80
CA PRO A 118 3.52 -14.78 22.20
C PRO A 118 2.70 -14.65 23.49
N SER A 119 2.90 -13.60 24.30
CA SER A 119 2.07 -13.37 25.49
C SER A 119 0.61 -13.07 25.14
N ALA A 120 0.34 -12.66 23.90
CA ALA A 120 -1.00 -12.45 23.37
C ALA A 120 -1.68 -13.75 22.90
N PHE A 121 -1.01 -14.90 22.91
CA PHE A 121 -1.55 -16.17 22.37
C PHE A 121 -2.45 -16.89 23.38
N THR A 122 -3.47 -16.18 23.86
CA THR A 122 -4.50 -16.71 24.75
C THR A 122 -5.86 -16.15 24.35
N LEU A 123 -6.93 -16.91 24.62
CA LEU A 123 -8.29 -16.47 24.32
C LEU A 123 -8.64 -15.16 25.05
N GLY A 124 -8.21 -15.04 26.32
CA GLY A 124 -8.49 -13.87 27.15
C GLY A 124 -7.77 -12.59 26.72
N SER A 125 -6.67 -12.73 25.96
CA SER A 125 -5.92 -11.58 25.42
C SER A 125 -6.64 -10.93 24.22
N ILE A 126 -7.58 -11.63 23.58
CA ILE A 126 -8.40 -11.10 22.48
C ILE A 126 -9.68 -10.51 23.07
N THR A 127 -9.60 -9.28 23.57
CA THR A 127 -10.71 -8.63 24.26
C THR A 127 -10.75 -7.14 23.98
N GLY A 128 -11.97 -6.58 23.93
CA GLY A 128 -12.20 -5.16 23.74
C GLY A 128 -12.60 -4.78 22.32
N PRO A 129 -12.66 -3.46 22.05
CA PRO A 129 -13.04 -2.94 20.75
C PRO A 129 -11.89 -3.06 19.75
N TYR A 130 -12.20 -3.54 18.55
CA TYR A 130 -11.29 -3.62 17.42
C TYR A 130 -11.91 -2.94 16.21
N ALA A 131 -11.08 -2.25 15.44
CA ALA A 131 -11.40 -1.81 14.09
C ALA A 131 -10.63 -2.70 13.09
N PHE A 132 -11.20 -2.92 11.92
CA PHE A 132 -10.56 -3.72 10.88
C PHE A 132 -10.75 -3.08 9.51
N GLY A 133 -9.86 -3.46 8.60
CA GLY A 133 -9.95 -3.08 7.20
C GLY A 133 -9.39 -4.17 6.31
N PHE A 134 -10.19 -4.63 5.37
CA PHE A 134 -9.83 -5.65 4.39
C PHE A 134 -10.13 -5.16 2.97
N SER A 135 -9.32 -5.62 2.01
CA SER A 135 -9.59 -5.41 0.59
C SER A 135 -9.17 -6.62 -0.24
N GLY A 136 -9.69 -6.70 -1.46
CA GLY A 136 -9.39 -7.77 -2.41
C GLY A 136 -10.41 -7.77 -3.55
N GLN A 137 -10.91 -8.96 -3.90
CA GLN A 137 -11.87 -9.14 -5.00
C GLN A 137 -13.11 -9.91 -4.55
N ASP A 138 -14.26 -9.57 -5.12
CA ASP A 138 -15.46 -10.41 -5.05
C ASP A 138 -15.27 -11.69 -5.90
N ALA A 139 -16.24 -12.61 -5.84
CA ALA A 139 -16.20 -13.87 -6.60
C ALA A 139 -16.18 -13.69 -8.13
N ALA A 140 -16.56 -12.50 -8.63
CA ALA A 140 -16.55 -12.16 -10.05
C ALA A 140 -15.24 -11.45 -10.47
N GLY A 141 -14.29 -11.24 -9.54
CA GLY A 141 -13.02 -10.57 -9.79
C GLY A 141 -13.10 -9.04 -9.73
N ASN A 142 -14.23 -8.46 -9.31
CA ASN A 142 -14.35 -7.02 -9.12
C ASN A 142 -13.71 -6.59 -7.80
N ARG A 143 -13.18 -5.38 -7.74
CA ARG A 143 -12.60 -4.85 -6.51
C ARG A 143 -13.65 -4.78 -5.38
N GLU A 144 -13.24 -5.23 -4.21
CA GLU A 144 -14.02 -5.19 -2.98
C GLU A 144 -13.18 -4.66 -1.83
N ALA A 145 -13.80 -3.90 -0.93
CA ALA A 145 -13.22 -3.54 0.36
C ALA A 145 -14.29 -3.43 1.45
N ILE A 146 -13.91 -3.74 2.67
CA ILE A 146 -14.74 -3.65 3.87
C ILE A 146 -13.93 -3.06 5.03
N VAL A 147 -14.51 -2.10 5.73
CA VAL A 147 -13.97 -1.53 6.97
C VAL A 147 -15.01 -1.61 8.06
N GLY A 148 -14.62 -1.85 9.30
CA GLY A 148 -15.59 -2.00 10.36
C GLY A 148 -15.00 -1.97 11.74
N ALA A 149 -15.86 -2.15 12.74
CA ALA A 149 -15.48 -2.32 14.12
C ALA A 149 -16.37 -3.36 14.82
N PHE A 150 -15.79 -4.09 15.77
CA PHE A 150 -16.47 -5.09 16.57
C PHE A 150 -15.90 -5.17 17.98
N ASN A 151 -16.64 -5.78 18.91
CA ASN A 151 -16.16 -6.03 20.28
C ASN A 151 -15.90 -7.51 20.51
N ALA A 152 -14.66 -7.86 20.84
CA ALA A 152 -14.28 -9.21 21.26
C ALA A 152 -14.46 -9.37 22.78
N SER A 153 -15.04 -10.49 23.20
CA SER A 153 -15.40 -10.72 24.60
C SER A 153 -14.28 -11.18 25.55
N GLY A 154 -13.10 -11.57 25.06
CA GLY A 154 -12.14 -12.39 25.80
C GLY A 154 -12.56 -13.85 26.02
N SER A 155 -13.70 -14.29 25.46
CA SER A 155 -14.25 -15.64 25.63
C SER A 155 -14.72 -16.31 24.32
N GLY A 156 -14.30 -15.78 23.17
CA GLY A 156 -14.53 -16.38 21.86
C GLY A 156 -15.79 -15.88 21.13
N THR A 157 -16.40 -14.78 21.59
CA THR A 157 -17.62 -14.22 21.00
C THR A 157 -17.45 -12.77 20.56
N ILE A 158 -18.08 -12.45 19.43
CA ILE A 158 -18.24 -11.09 18.91
C ILE A 158 -19.74 -10.79 18.95
N SER A 159 -20.19 -10.11 20.00
CA SER A 159 -21.62 -9.90 20.25
C SER A 159 -22.22 -8.79 19.40
N THR A 160 -21.42 -7.78 19.07
CA THR A 160 -21.85 -6.60 18.31
C THR A 160 -20.71 -6.05 17.47
N GLY A 161 -21.06 -5.52 16.32
CA GLY A 161 -20.19 -4.79 15.42
C GLY A 161 -20.97 -4.17 14.27
N ILE A 162 -20.28 -3.36 13.50
CA ILE A 162 -20.79 -2.69 12.31
C ILE A 162 -19.66 -2.64 11.28
N ALA A 163 -20.02 -2.66 10.00
CA ALA A 163 -19.06 -2.47 8.92
C ALA A 163 -19.67 -1.67 7.77
N ASP A 164 -18.82 -1.11 6.94
CA ASP A 164 -19.15 -0.55 5.64
C ASP A 164 -18.35 -1.29 4.59
N GLN A 165 -19.03 -1.72 3.54
CA GLN A 165 -18.47 -2.49 2.46
C GLN A 165 -18.78 -1.79 1.14
N ASN A 166 -17.85 -1.87 0.20
CA ASN A 166 -18.05 -1.42 -1.17
C ASN A 166 -17.63 -2.53 -2.13
N VAL A 167 -18.60 -3.06 -2.86
CA VAL A 167 -18.40 -4.07 -3.90
C VAL A 167 -18.64 -3.41 -5.25
N ALA A 168 -17.56 -3.18 -6.02
CA ALA A 168 -17.63 -2.60 -7.37
C ALA A 168 -18.45 -1.28 -7.46
N GLY A 169 -18.44 -0.44 -6.41
CA GLY A 169 -19.21 0.81 -6.34
C GLY A 169 -20.57 0.70 -5.66
N THR A 170 -20.98 -0.49 -5.22
CA THR A 170 -22.19 -0.71 -4.43
C THR A 170 -21.85 -0.72 -2.95
N ALA A 171 -22.19 0.35 -2.24
CA ALA A 171 -21.92 0.48 -0.82
C ALA A 171 -23.05 -0.06 0.06
N THR A 172 -22.70 -0.83 1.10
CA THR A 172 -23.61 -1.38 2.11
C THR A 172 -23.05 -1.15 3.51
N ASN A 173 -23.90 -1.18 4.54
CA ASN A 173 -23.51 -1.00 5.95
C ASN A 173 -24.10 -2.12 6.83
N PRO A 174 -23.59 -3.36 6.75
CA PRO A 174 -24.12 -4.47 7.55
C PRO A 174 -23.79 -4.31 9.05
N THR A 175 -24.66 -4.86 9.90
CA THR A 175 -24.29 -5.16 11.29
C THR A 175 -23.45 -6.44 11.33
N LEU A 176 -22.62 -6.58 12.36
CA LEU A 176 -21.75 -7.75 12.55
C LEU A 176 -22.03 -8.43 13.89
N THR A 177 -22.02 -9.76 13.85
CA THR A 177 -21.77 -10.62 15.02
C THR A 177 -20.68 -11.62 14.65
N GLY A 178 -20.29 -12.53 15.52
CA GLY A 178 -19.23 -13.48 15.19
C GLY A 178 -18.69 -14.29 16.35
N THR A 179 -17.65 -15.05 16.05
CA THR A 179 -16.90 -15.86 17.01
C THR A 179 -15.42 -15.87 16.66
N TYR A 180 -14.57 -16.19 17.62
CA TYR A 180 -13.16 -16.47 17.39
C TYR A 180 -12.66 -17.56 18.33
N THR A 181 -11.57 -18.23 17.95
CA THR A 181 -10.95 -19.28 18.74
C THR A 181 -9.77 -18.75 19.56
N ALA A 182 -9.20 -19.59 20.43
CA ALA A 182 -7.95 -19.26 21.09
C ALA A 182 -6.80 -19.34 20.05
N PRO A 183 -5.86 -18.38 20.03
CA PRO A 183 -4.66 -18.51 19.21
C PRO A 183 -3.86 -19.74 19.58
N THR A 184 -3.33 -20.44 18.58
CA THR A 184 -2.44 -21.57 18.80
C THR A 184 -1.12 -21.05 19.37
N THR A 185 -0.64 -21.65 20.47
CA THR A 185 0.56 -21.17 21.18
C THR A 185 1.84 -21.25 20.34
N GLY A 186 1.87 -22.16 19.36
CA GLY A 186 3.01 -22.45 18.51
C GLY A 186 3.13 -21.60 17.25
N ASP A 187 2.16 -20.73 16.93
CA ASP A 187 2.16 -19.92 15.68
C ASP A 187 1.30 -18.63 15.78
N GLY A 188 0.47 -18.49 16.81
CA GLY A 188 -0.42 -17.34 16.99
C GLY A 188 -1.61 -17.32 16.04
N ARG A 189 -1.87 -18.39 15.27
CA ARG A 189 -3.01 -18.50 14.38
C ARG A 189 -4.30 -18.69 15.18
N THR A 190 -5.31 -17.91 14.84
CA THR A 190 -6.69 -18.01 15.33
C THR A 190 -7.66 -18.00 14.16
N SER A 191 -8.81 -18.64 14.34
CA SER A 191 -9.93 -18.53 13.39
C SER A 191 -10.89 -17.46 13.88
N ILE A 192 -11.39 -16.63 12.96
CA ILE A 192 -12.41 -15.62 13.24
C ILE A 192 -13.54 -15.81 12.21
N THR A 193 -14.77 -15.88 12.68
CA THR A 193 -15.97 -15.87 11.83
C THR A 193 -16.70 -14.55 12.06
N LEU A 194 -16.84 -13.74 11.02
CA LEU A 194 -17.68 -12.54 11.02
C LEU A 194 -19.00 -12.87 10.33
N ASN A 195 -20.12 -12.54 10.96
CA ASN A 195 -21.48 -12.77 10.46
C ASN A 195 -22.14 -11.43 10.10
N PRO A 196 -21.85 -10.87 8.92
CA PRO A 196 -22.54 -9.68 8.42
C PRO A 196 -24.03 -9.93 8.14
N SER A 197 -24.87 -8.97 8.50
CA SER A 197 -26.30 -9.03 8.23
C SER A 197 -26.59 -9.02 6.73
N GLY A 198 -27.38 -9.99 6.25
CA GLY A 198 -27.86 -10.01 4.87
C GLY A 198 -26.93 -10.70 3.86
N THR A 199 -25.79 -11.26 4.30
CA THR A 199 -24.88 -12.05 3.47
C THR A 199 -24.39 -13.31 4.20
N SER A 200 -23.61 -14.16 3.53
CA SER A 200 -22.95 -15.30 4.16
C SER A 200 -21.91 -14.85 5.19
N ALA A 201 -21.58 -15.76 6.12
CA ALA A 201 -20.46 -15.58 7.03
C ALA A 201 -19.14 -15.42 6.27
N MET A 202 -18.21 -14.70 6.89
CA MET A 202 -16.84 -14.52 6.42
C MET A 202 -15.92 -15.23 7.41
N ASP A 203 -15.35 -16.36 6.98
CA ASP A 203 -14.38 -17.11 7.76
C ASP A 203 -12.96 -16.60 7.45
N LEU A 204 -12.21 -16.33 8.50
CA LEU A 204 -10.86 -15.77 8.45
C LEU A 204 -9.87 -16.65 9.18
N ALA A 205 -8.68 -16.81 8.60
CA ALA A 205 -7.46 -17.13 9.34
C ALA A 205 -6.79 -15.81 9.73
N ALA A 206 -6.50 -15.65 11.02
CA ALA A 206 -5.80 -14.48 11.53
C ALA A 206 -4.57 -14.89 12.35
N TYR A 207 -3.49 -14.14 12.22
CA TYR A 207 -2.23 -14.34 12.95
C TYR A 207 -2.04 -13.18 13.91
N VAL A 208 -2.02 -13.50 15.21
CA VAL A 208 -1.86 -12.51 16.28
C VAL A 208 -0.44 -11.97 16.26
N VAL A 209 -0.28 -10.67 16.02
CA VAL A 209 1.00 -9.96 16.18
C VAL A 209 1.18 -9.58 17.63
N SER A 210 0.14 -8.98 18.21
CA SER A 210 0.03 -8.65 19.63
C SER A 210 -1.46 -8.61 19.99
N ALA A 211 -1.79 -8.34 21.25
CA ALA A 211 -3.20 -8.13 21.63
C ALA A 211 -3.87 -6.97 20.85
N GLY A 212 -3.08 -6.07 20.25
CA GLY A 212 -3.56 -4.92 19.50
C GLY A 212 -3.47 -5.01 17.98
N GLU A 213 -2.86 -6.06 17.40
CA GLU A 213 -2.68 -6.17 15.94
C GLU A 213 -2.79 -7.63 15.48
N PHE A 214 -3.59 -7.86 14.44
CA PHE A 214 -3.79 -9.16 13.79
C PHE A 214 -3.67 -8.98 12.29
N LEU A 215 -3.05 -9.96 11.64
CA LEU A 215 -2.98 -10.06 10.19
C LEU A 215 -3.98 -11.12 9.73
N ALA A 216 -4.91 -10.79 8.84
CA ALA A 216 -6.02 -11.68 8.52
C ALA A 216 -6.26 -11.82 7.02
N MET A 217 -6.73 -13.00 6.63
CA MET A 217 -7.22 -13.29 5.28
C MET A 217 -8.45 -14.19 5.34
N ARG A 218 -9.32 -14.05 4.33
CA ARG A 218 -10.50 -14.89 4.15
C ARG A 218 -10.11 -16.30 3.73
N THR A 219 -10.74 -17.31 4.34
CA THR A 219 -10.50 -18.74 4.08
C THR A 219 -11.61 -19.39 3.26
N ASP A 220 -12.75 -18.72 3.10
CA ASP A 220 -13.84 -19.15 2.22
C ASP A 220 -13.36 -19.33 0.76
N THR A 221 -14.12 -20.07 -0.03
CA THR A 221 -13.73 -20.38 -1.41
C THR A 221 -13.80 -19.14 -2.30
N PHE A 222 -12.67 -18.74 -2.88
CA PHE A 222 -12.59 -17.54 -3.73
C PHE A 222 -13.68 -17.47 -4.82
N SER A 223 -13.95 -18.58 -5.52
CA SER A 223 -14.90 -18.60 -6.65
C SER A 223 -16.37 -18.43 -6.27
N SER A 224 -16.73 -18.60 -5.00
CA SER A 224 -18.12 -18.38 -4.51
C SER A 224 -18.24 -17.11 -3.66
N ASP A 225 -17.18 -16.77 -2.94
CA ASP A 225 -17.23 -15.81 -1.85
C ASP A 225 -16.34 -14.60 -2.08
N GLY A 226 -15.38 -14.66 -3.00
CA GLY A 226 -14.31 -13.68 -3.13
C GLY A 226 -13.21 -13.87 -2.08
N LEU A 227 -12.21 -12.99 -2.11
CA LEU A 227 -11.06 -13.02 -1.20
C LEU A 227 -10.75 -11.62 -0.70
N LEU A 228 -10.69 -11.50 0.61
CA LEU A 228 -10.37 -10.27 1.33
C LEU A 228 -9.20 -10.55 2.27
N SER A 229 -8.32 -9.57 2.43
CA SER A 229 -7.22 -9.64 3.38
C SER A 229 -6.87 -8.24 3.92
N GLY A 230 -6.24 -8.21 5.09
CA GLY A 230 -5.80 -6.96 5.72
C GLY A 230 -5.55 -7.13 7.20
N THR A 231 -5.88 -6.12 7.99
CA THR A 231 -5.47 -6.04 9.40
C THR A 231 -6.63 -5.72 10.33
N ILE A 232 -6.52 -6.19 11.56
CA ILE A 232 -7.41 -5.86 12.67
C ILE A 232 -6.56 -5.18 13.74
N LEU A 233 -7.00 -4.01 14.22
CA LEU A 233 -6.29 -3.17 15.18
C LEU A 233 -7.19 -2.85 16.36
N SER A 234 -6.67 -2.93 17.59
CA SER A 234 -7.43 -2.54 18.79
C SER A 234 -7.77 -1.06 18.74
N GLN A 235 -9.01 -0.68 19.05
CA GLN A 235 -9.40 0.72 19.18
C GLN A 235 -8.91 1.26 20.53
N ALA A 236 -8.10 2.32 20.48
CA ALA A 236 -7.68 3.12 21.63
C ALA A 236 -8.51 4.42 21.73
N SER A 237 -8.37 5.15 22.84
CA SER A 237 -9.03 6.46 23.04
C SER A 237 -10.57 6.45 22.93
N THR A 238 -11.23 5.33 23.24
CA THR A 238 -12.69 5.22 23.25
C THR A 238 -13.31 5.83 24.52
N PRO A 239 -14.58 6.33 24.50
CA PRO A 239 -15.46 6.43 23.34
C PRO A 239 -15.04 7.55 22.38
N PHE A 240 -15.41 7.41 21.11
CA PHE A 240 -15.11 8.41 20.08
C PHE A 240 -16.29 9.37 19.88
N ASP A 241 -15.94 10.64 19.70
CA ASP A 241 -16.81 11.71 19.22
C ASP A 241 -16.03 12.60 18.23
N ASN A 242 -16.59 13.74 17.83
CA ASN A 242 -15.93 14.62 16.86
C ASN A 242 -14.55 15.11 17.34
N THR A 243 -14.29 15.14 18.65
CA THR A 243 -12.99 15.54 19.22
C THR A 243 -11.90 14.51 18.96
N ALA A 244 -12.22 13.31 18.50
CA ALA A 244 -11.24 12.30 18.11
C ALA A 244 -10.47 12.68 16.82
N LEU A 245 -11.04 13.55 15.98
CA LEU A 245 -10.40 14.10 14.80
C LEU A 245 -10.06 15.57 15.05
N ASN A 246 -8.92 15.86 15.69
CA ASN A 246 -8.59 17.22 16.17
C ASN A 246 -7.22 17.75 15.75
N SER A 247 -6.46 16.97 15.00
CA SER A 247 -5.15 17.36 14.46
C SER A 247 -4.98 16.88 13.02
N PRO A 248 -4.03 17.46 12.24
CA PRO A 248 -3.78 17.00 10.89
C PRO A 248 -3.43 15.51 10.82
N ALA A 249 -3.87 14.85 9.76
CA ALA A 249 -3.64 13.42 9.52
C ALA A 249 -3.37 13.18 8.03
N VAL A 250 -2.34 12.39 7.72
CA VAL A 250 -2.06 11.97 6.35
C VAL A 250 -2.89 10.72 6.05
N TYR A 251 -3.47 10.63 4.86
CA TYR A 251 -4.21 9.45 4.42
C TYR A 251 -3.71 8.96 3.08
N TYR A 252 -3.99 7.69 2.80
CA TYR A 252 -3.78 7.08 1.49
C TYR A 252 -4.88 6.08 1.15
N LEU A 253 -5.15 5.91 -0.14
CA LEU A 253 -6.16 5.00 -0.69
C LEU A 253 -5.66 4.39 -2.00
N SER A 254 -5.76 3.06 -2.10
CA SER A 254 -5.55 2.32 -3.35
C SER A 254 -6.86 1.69 -3.84
N GLY A 255 -7.18 1.93 -5.11
CA GLY A 255 -8.43 1.60 -5.78
C GLY A 255 -8.18 1.07 -7.20
N VAL A 256 -9.26 0.82 -7.92
CA VAL A 256 -9.25 0.61 -9.38
C VAL A 256 -9.82 1.86 -10.06
N VAL A 257 -9.49 2.06 -11.34
CA VAL A 257 -10.25 3.04 -12.13
C VAL A 257 -11.62 2.46 -12.43
N SER A 258 -12.69 3.21 -12.15
CA SER A 258 -14.07 2.83 -12.44
C SER A 258 -14.24 2.21 -13.83
N GLY A 259 -14.65 0.93 -13.88
CA GLY A 259 -14.87 0.18 -15.13
C GLY A 259 -13.61 -0.41 -15.78
N SER A 260 -12.46 -0.36 -15.10
CA SER A 260 -11.19 -0.94 -15.56
C SER A 260 -10.70 -2.03 -14.62
N SER A 261 -10.11 -3.09 -15.19
CA SER A 261 -9.39 -4.14 -14.47
C SER A 261 -7.86 -4.04 -14.62
N SER A 262 -7.38 -3.10 -15.45
CA SER A 262 -5.97 -2.95 -15.79
C SER A 262 -5.39 -1.59 -15.39
N GLU A 263 -6.22 -0.69 -14.86
CA GLU A 263 -5.79 0.63 -14.40
C GLU A 263 -6.10 0.82 -12.92
N SER A 264 -5.12 1.30 -12.15
CA SER A 264 -5.30 1.54 -10.72
C SER A 264 -5.57 3.01 -10.40
N TYR A 265 -6.19 3.20 -9.26
CA TYR A 265 -6.44 4.49 -8.64
C TYR A 265 -5.58 4.59 -7.37
N ALA A 266 -4.84 5.68 -7.22
CA ALA A 266 -4.07 5.99 -6.03
C ALA A 266 -4.36 7.43 -5.59
N GLU A 267 -4.61 7.61 -4.32
CA GLU A 267 -4.83 8.91 -3.72
C GLU A 267 -4.07 9.01 -2.40
N ILE A 268 -3.37 10.13 -2.20
CA ILE A 268 -2.76 10.49 -0.92
C ILE A 268 -3.07 11.94 -0.58
N GLY A 269 -3.09 12.27 0.70
CA GLY A 269 -3.36 13.64 1.08
C GLY A 269 -3.25 13.93 2.56
N LEU A 270 -3.52 15.18 2.90
CA LEU A 270 -3.60 15.70 4.26
C LEU A 270 -5.06 16.04 4.59
N MET A 271 -5.58 15.42 5.65
CA MET A 271 -6.83 15.76 6.31
C MET A 271 -6.54 16.72 7.47
N MET A 272 -7.29 17.80 7.55
CA MET A 272 -7.18 18.82 8.61
C MET A 272 -8.53 19.01 9.29
N PRO A 273 -8.89 18.16 10.26
CA PRO A 273 -10.14 18.25 11.00
C PRO A 273 -10.05 19.23 12.17
N ASP A 274 -11.18 19.87 12.48
CA ASP A 274 -11.29 20.92 13.50
C ASP A 274 -11.66 20.42 14.90
N GLY A 275 -11.96 19.14 15.08
CA GLY A 275 -12.47 18.57 16.32
C GLY A 275 -13.96 18.81 16.57
N ASN A 276 -14.66 19.48 15.66
CA ASN A 276 -16.02 19.98 15.81
C ASN A 276 -16.95 19.64 14.64
N GLY A 277 -16.51 18.81 13.69
CA GLY A 277 -17.32 18.29 12.59
C GLY A 277 -17.07 18.96 11.23
N THR A 278 -16.02 19.77 11.10
CA THR A 278 -15.54 20.27 9.81
C THR A 278 -14.11 19.85 9.55
N LEU A 279 -13.78 19.55 8.30
CA LEU A 279 -12.41 19.22 7.92
C LEU A 279 -12.10 19.74 6.52
N THR A 280 -10.82 19.99 6.27
CA THR A 280 -10.29 20.32 4.95
C THR A 280 -9.39 19.19 4.47
N PHE A 281 -9.42 18.89 3.18
CA PHE A 281 -8.46 18.01 2.53
C PHE A 281 -7.53 18.80 1.62
N ASP A 282 -6.26 18.41 1.60
CA ASP A 282 -5.34 18.61 0.47
C ASP A 282 -5.05 17.23 -0.13
N THR A 283 -5.36 17.01 -1.41
CA THR A 283 -5.25 15.68 -2.05
C THR A 283 -4.48 15.72 -3.35
N ASP A 284 -3.73 14.66 -3.61
CA ASP A 284 -3.06 14.33 -4.86
C ASP A 284 -3.54 12.97 -5.36
N ILE A 285 -3.89 12.91 -6.64
CA ILE A 285 -4.56 11.75 -7.25
C ILE A 285 -3.81 11.35 -8.51
N SER A 286 -3.50 10.06 -8.60
CA SER A 286 -3.02 9.41 -9.81
C SER A 286 -3.98 8.27 -10.15
N SER A 287 -4.59 8.29 -11.33
CA SER A 287 -5.70 7.40 -11.68
C SER A 287 -5.58 6.97 -13.13
N GLY A 288 -5.01 5.79 -13.37
CA GLY A 288 -4.58 5.38 -14.68
C GLY A 288 -3.73 6.48 -15.34
N ASN A 289 -3.90 6.67 -16.64
CA ASN A 289 -3.18 7.70 -17.42
C ASN A 289 -3.59 9.16 -17.12
N ALA A 290 -4.21 9.43 -15.96
CA ALA A 290 -4.66 10.76 -15.56
C ALA A 290 -4.12 11.17 -14.19
N ILE A 291 -3.70 12.43 -14.08
CA ILE A 291 -3.33 13.08 -12.83
C ILE A 291 -4.46 14.04 -12.43
N GLY A 292 -4.95 13.93 -11.21
CA GLY A 292 -5.77 14.98 -10.61
C GLY A 292 -4.87 16.12 -10.10
N PRO A 293 -5.19 17.41 -10.34
CA PRO A 293 -4.42 18.49 -9.71
C PRO A 293 -4.43 18.32 -8.19
N ASN A 294 -3.42 18.86 -7.51
CA ASN A 294 -3.51 19.07 -6.07
C ASN A 294 -4.79 19.88 -5.78
N ARG A 295 -5.70 19.33 -4.97
CA ARG A 295 -7.00 19.94 -4.70
C ARG A 295 -7.16 20.15 -3.21
N THR A 296 -7.49 21.38 -2.85
CA THR A 296 -7.95 21.71 -1.50
C THR A 296 -9.46 21.87 -1.49
N PHE A 297 -10.15 21.18 -0.59
CA PHE A 297 -11.59 21.35 -0.40
C PHE A 297 -12.03 21.11 1.03
N GLY A 298 -13.04 21.88 1.48
CA GLY A 298 -13.68 21.73 2.78
C GLY A 298 -14.88 20.79 2.73
N THR A 299 -15.15 20.11 3.84
CA THR A 299 -16.30 19.22 4.02
C THR A 299 -16.66 19.10 5.50
N THR A 300 -17.79 18.50 5.81
CA THR A 300 -18.15 18.10 7.16
C THR A 300 -17.82 16.64 7.42
N TYR A 301 -17.72 16.29 8.69
CA TYR A 301 -17.66 14.93 9.18
C TYR A 301 -18.52 14.76 10.43
N SER A 302 -18.92 13.53 10.71
CA SER A 302 -19.51 13.15 11.98
C SER A 302 -18.94 11.82 12.45
N VAL A 303 -18.61 11.75 13.74
CA VAL A 303 -18.15 10.53 14.41
C VAL A 303 -19.34 9.91 15.13
N LEU A 304 -19.65 8.66 14.75
CA LEU A 304 -20.72 7.86 15.31
C LEU A 304 -20.17 6.76 16.24
N ASN A 305 -21.06 5.94 16.78
CA ASN A 305 -20.69 4.81 17.64
C ASN A 305 -19.65 3.89 16.99
N ALA A 306 -18.84 3.23 17.81
CA ALA A 306 -17.74 2.36 17.40
C ALA A 306 -16.68 3.05 16.50
N GLY A 307 -16.62 4.39 16.53
CA GLY A 307 -15.62 5.16 15.78
C GLY A 307 -15.89 5.27 14.28
N ARG A 308 -17.11 4.95 13.82
CA ARG A 308 -17.49 5.11 12.41
C ARG A 308 -17.60 6.60 12.07
N VAL A 309 -16.80 7.07 11.11
CA VAL A 309 -16.81 8.45 10.62
C VAL A 309 -17.40 8.49 9.22
N THR A 310 -18.37 9.38 8.99
CA THR A 310 -18.82 9.69 7.63
C THR A 310 -18.23 11.02 7.18
N VAL A 311 -17.53 11.04 6.07
CA VAL A 311 -17.05 12.26 5.42
C VAL A 311 -17.81 12.43 4.10
N MET A 312 -18.49 13.57 3.93
CA MET A 312 -19.34 13.85 2.76
C MET A 312 -18.79 15.02 1.95
N PRO A 313 -17.92 14.79 0.95
CA PRO A 313 -17.32 15.88 0.18
C PRO A 313 -18.38 16.82 -0.39
N ALA A 314 -18.17 18.13 -0.29
CA ALA A 314 -19.15 19.13 -0.72
C ALA A 314 -19.51 18.93 -2.21
N GLY A 315 -20.80 18.67 -2.47
CA GLY A 315 -21.33 18.46 -3.82
C GLY A 315 -21.09 17.07 -4.43
N ALA A 316 -20.56 16.10 -3.68
CA ALA A 316 -20.33 14.73 -4.15
C ALA A 316 -21.47 13.78 -3.75
N ILE A 317 -21.65 12.73 -4.57
CA ILE A 317 -22.56 11.60 -4.31
C ILE A 317 -21.90 10.43 -3.55
N THR A 318 -20.57 10.41 -3.42
CA THR A 318 -19.83 9.30 -2.80
C THR A 318 -19.17 9.73 -1.49
N ALA A 319 -19.45 8.99 -0.43
CA ALA A 319 -18.93 9.25 0.91
C ALA A 319 -17.56 8.56 1.09
N ARG A 320 -16.74 9.10 1.99
CA ARG A 320 -15.60 8.37 2.54
C ARG A 320 -15.96 7.95 3.95
N ILE A 321 -15.91 6.65 4.23
CA ILE A 321 -16.19 6.09 5.54
C ILE A 321 -14.88 5.75 6.22
N GLN A 322 -14.77 6.04 7.51
CA GLN A 322 -13.60 5.67 8.31
C GLN A 322 -14.02 4.90 9.56
N TYR A 323 -13.13 4.06 10.06
CA TYR A 323 -13.26 3.42 11.37
C TYR A 323 -12.02 3.74 12.20
N LEU A 324 -12.21 4.57 13.24
CA LEU A 324 -11.13 5.05 14.09
C LEU A 324 -10.45 3.88 14.83
N VAL A 325 -9.12 3.87 14.78
CA VAL A 325 -8.26 3.03 15.59
C VAL A 325 -7.77 3.82 16.81
N ASP A 326 -7.47 5.11 16.63
CA ASP A 326 -7.13 6.06 17.70
C ASP A 326 -7.49 7.48 17.20
N LYS A 327 -7.19 8.52 18.00
CA LYS A 327 -7.32 9.91 17.58
C LYS A 327 -6.52 10.17 16.31
N ASN A 328 -7.19 10.70 15.30
CA ASN A 328 -6.60 10.99 13.99
C ASN A 328 -5.98 9.78 13.28
N GLN A 329 -6.43 8.56 13.61
CA GLN A 329 -5.94 7.33 13.00
C GLN A 329 -7.12 6.39 12.68
N ALA A 330 -7.21 5.90 11.45
CA ALA A 330 -8.39 5.15 11.01
C ALA A 330 -8.13 4.28 9.79
N PHE A 331 -8.90 3.20 9.63
CA PHE A 331 -9.13 2.63 8.30
C PHE A 331 -10.02 3.58 7.49
N ILE A 332 -9.82 3.65 6.18
CA ILE A 332 -10.63 4.49 5.28
C ILE A 332 -11.09 3.71 4.04
N LEU A 333 -12.35 3.93 3.66
CA LEU A 333 -13.04 3.35 2.51
C LEU A 333 -13.68 4.46 1.67
N ASP A 334 -13.42 4.46 0.37
CA ASP A 334 -14.16 5.24 -0.62
C ASP A 334 -15.33 4.42 -1.16
N THR A 335 -16.54 4.96 -1.08
CA THR A 335 -17.78 4.31 -1.54
C THR A 335 -18.05 4.51 -3.04
N SER A 336 -17.14 5.13 -3.79
CA SER A 336 -17.25 5.27 -5.24
C SER A 336 -16.96 3.97 -5.99
N PRO A 337 -17.25 3.88 -7.30
CA PRO A 337 -16.82 2.75 -8.14
C PRO A 337 -15.31 2.50 -8.21
N ASN A 338 -14.47 3.40 -7.70
CA ASN A 338 -13.03 3.15 -7.60
C ASN A 338 -12.67 2.19 -6.46
N VAL A 339 -13.57 2.00 -5.48
CA VAL A 339 -13.38 1.11 -4.32
C VAL A 339 -12.01 1.36 -3.63
N GLY A 340 -11.74 2.64 -3.32
CA GLY A 340 -10.51 3.03 -2.65
C GLY A 340 -10.46 2.49 -1.22
N PHE A 341 -9.34 1.88 -0.84
CA PHE A 341 -9.09 1.37 0.51
C PHE A 341 -7.71 1.77 1.00
N GLY A 342 -7.59 2.10 2.28
CA GLY A 342 -6.30 2.39 2.88
C GLY A 342 -6.42 2.85 4.33
N PHE A 343 -5.56 3.78 4.72
CA PHE A 343 -5.39 4.15 6.11
C PHE A 343 -5.15 5.65 6.29
N VAL A 344 -5.53 6.14 7.47
CA VAL A 344 -5.31 7.51 7.97
C VAL A 344 -4.37 7.42 9.15
N GLU A 345 -3.29 8.21 9.12
CA GLU A 345 -2.30 8.28 10.18
C GLU A 345 -2.15 9.72 10.65
N ARG A 346 -2.11 9.90 11.97
CA ARG A 346 -1.90 11.20 12.57
C ARG A 346 -0.59 11.80 12.05
N GLN A 347 -0.65 13.04 11.58
CA GLN A 347 0.56 13.78 11.25
C GLN A 347 1.21 14.24 12.55
N GLY A 348 2.49 13.88 12.73
CA GLY A 348 3.32 14.36 13.81
C GLY A 348 3.36 15.90 13.85
N PRO A 349 3.61 16.51 15.01
CA PRO A 349 3.63 17.96 15.11
C PRO A 349 4.69 18.55 14.19
N ALA A 350 4.28 19.51 13.34
CA ALA A 350 5.23 20.26 12.53
C ALA A 350 6.14 21.11 13.44
N PRO A 351 7.43 21.27 13.10
CA PRO A 351 8.30 22.24 13.75
C PRO A 351 7.73 23.67 13.69
N SER A 352 8.21 24.56 14.55
CA SER A 352 7.89 25.99 14.44
C SER A 352 8.35 26.51 13.07
N GLY A 353 7.41 27.03 12.27
CA GLY A 353 7.65 27.42 10.88
C GLY A 353 7.27 26.37 9.82
N GLY A 354 6.78 25.19 10.23
CA GLY A 354 6.34 24.12 9.35
C GLY A 354 7.44 23.09 9.04
N PHE A 355 7.08 22.06 8.26
CA PHE A 355 8.04 21.09 7.74
C PHE A 355 8.97 21.73 6.70
N THR A 356 10.20 21.23 6.63
CA THR A 356 11.21 21.62 5.63
C THR A 356 11.99 20.39 5.18
N ASN A 357 12.93 20.53 4.24
CA ASN A 357 13.79 19.42 3.82
C ASN A 357 14.51 18.78 5.01
N SER A 358 14.96 19.57 5.99
CA SER A 358 15.66 19.05 7.17
C SER A 358 14.74 18.28 8.13
N SER A 359 13.42 18.39 7.96
CA SER A 359 12.45 17.57 8.70
C SER A 359 12.37 16.14 8.16
N PHE A 360 12.90 15.87 6.95
CA PHE A 360 12.84 14.57 6.31
C PHE A 360 14.24 14.17 5.84
N SER A 361 14.99 13.53 6.74
CA SER A 361 16.41 13.20 6.55
C SER A 361 16.74 11.86 7.22
N GLY A 362 17.65 11.10 6.63
CA GLY A 362 18.07 9.79 7.13
C GLY A 362 17.83 8.69 6.11
N THR A 363 17.95 7.45 6.59
CA THR A 363 17.70 6.24 5.80
C THR A 363 16.33 5.69 6.11
N PHE A 364 15.52 5.50 5.08
CA PHE A 364 14.15 5.00 5.16
C PHE A 364 14.06 3.68 4.40
N SER A 365 13.43 2.70 5.02
CA SER A 365 12.84 1.58 4.29
C SER A 365 11.71 2.07 3.42
N ALA A 366 11.67 1.61 2.17
CA ALA A 366 10.60 1.91 1.21
C ALA A 366 9.94 0.60 0.78
N GLY A 367 8.62 0.55 0.78
CA GLY A 367 7.89 -0.62 0.27
C GLY A 367 6.48 -0.28 -0.18
N THR A 368 6.06 -0.94 -1.26
CA THR A 368 4.71 -0.79 -1.80
C THR A 368 3.65 -1.39 -0.87
N VAL A 369 2.46 -0.81 -0.88
CA VAL A 369 1.28 -1.39 -0.21
C VAL A 369 0.69 -2.52 -1.05
N ALA A 370 -0.30 -3.24 -0.51
CA ALA A 370 -1.05 -4.25 -1.25
C ALA A 370 -1.57 -3.66 -2.59
N PRO A 371 -1.34 -4.35 -3.73
CA PRO A 371 -1.80 -3.89 -5.03
C PRO A 371 -3.32 -3.93 -5.13
N SER A 372 -3.88 -3.10 -6.00
CA SER A 372 -5.31 -3.11 -6.34
C SER A 372 -5.61 -3.85 -7.65
N ILE A 373 -4.59 -4.05 -8.49
CA ILE A 373 -4.61 -4.81 -9.74
C ILE A 373 -3.31 -5.58 -9.93
N THR A 374 -3.34 -6.63 -10.76
CA THR A 374 -2.16 -7.46 -11.10
C THR A 374 -0.99 -6.66 -11.67
N ALA A 375 -1.27 -5.59 -12.39
CA ALA A 375 -0.26 -4.78 -13.07
C ALA A 375 0.43 -3.75 -12.16
N ASN A 376 0.04 -3.61 -10.89
CA ASN A 376 0.77 -2.78 -9.95
C ASN A 376 2.17 -3.35 -9.70
N VAL A 377 3.16 -2.47 -9.70
CA VAL A 377 4.55 -2.83 -9.39
C VAL A 377 4.69 -3.12 -7.91
N GLY A 378 5.27 -4.27 -7.56
CA GLY A 378 5.76 -4.52 -6.21
C GLY A 378 7.18 -4.00 -6.09
N ALA A 379 7.46 -3.05 -5.20
CA ALA A 379 8.81 -2.57 -4.96
C ALA A 379 9.18 -2.54 -3.47
N THR A 380 10.45 -2.79 -3.20
CA THR A 380 11.06 -2.71 -1.87
C THR A 380 12.48 -2.16 -1.96
N GLY A 381 12.91 -1.35 -0.99
CA GLY A 381 14.20 -0.69 -1.07
C GLY A 381 14.55 0.18 0.11
N LEU A 382 15.64 0.93 -0.04
CA LEU A 382 16.06 1.97 0.88
C LEU A 382 16.16 3.30 0.17
N ALA A 383 15.64 4.35 0.78
CA ALA A 383 15.85 5.74 0.38
C ALA A 383 16.69 6.46 1.44
N MET A 384 17.78 7.10 1.02
CA MET A 384 18.61 7.98 1.84
C MET A 384 18.32 9.42 1.44
N LEU A 385 17.87 10.23 2.39
CA LEU A 385 17.57 11.64 2.22
C LEU A 385 18.54 12.48 3.05
N ASP A 386 19.15 13.50 2.45
CA ASP A 386 20.22 14.27 3.07
C ASP A 386 19.75 15.43 3.96
N GLY A 387 18.44 15.72 3.99
CA GLY A 387 17.88 16.88 4.71
C GLY A 387 18.11 18.23 4.02
N ALA A 388 18.82 18.26 2.89
CA ALA A 388 19.13 19.45 2.10
C ALA A 388 18.43 19.45 0.73
N GLY A 389 17.74 18.36 0.38
CA GLY A 389 16.96 18.23 -0.85
C GLY A 389 17.56 17.30 -1.89
N ASN A 390 18.54 16.47 -1.54
CA ASN A 390 19.04 15.39 -2.39
C ASN A 390 18.70 14.02 -1.78
N PHE A 391 18.46 13.05 -2.64
CA PHE A 391 18.23 11.68 -2.21
C PHE A 391 18.96 10.67 -3.10
N SER A 392 19.17 9.48 -2.54
CA SER A 392 19.59 8.28 -3.24
C SER A 392 18.72 7.12 -2.78
N GLU A 393 18.24 6.31 -3.71
CA GLU A 393 17.44 5.11 -3.45
C GLU A 393 18.16 3.90 -4.01
N SER A 394 18.03 2.76 -3.35
CA SER A 394 18.37 1.45 -3.90
C SER A 394 17.20 0.49 -3.68
N ALA A 395 16.55 0.11 -4.77
CA ALA A 395 15.31 -0.67 -4.74
C ALA A 395 15.38 -1.88 -5.67
N SER A 396 14.56 -2.88 -5.35
CA SER A 396 14.24 -4.02 -6.20
C SER A 396 12.75 -4.00 -6.48
N ALA A 397 12.35 -4.40 -7.68
CA ALA A 397 10.95 -4.36 -8.12
C ALA A 397 10.55 -5.63 -8.89
N SER A 398 9.35 -6.13 -8.62
CA SER A 398 8.64 -7.14 -9.41
C SER A 398 7.60 -6.46 -10.29
N THR A 399 7.65 -6.74 -11.60
CA THR A 399 6.87 -6.03 -12.62
C THR A 399 6.35 -7.00 -13.68
N LEU A 400 5.45 -6.54 -14.55
CA LEU A 400 5.00 -7.28 -15.75
C LEU A 400 6.14 -7.61 -16.74
N SER A 401 7.31 -7.00 -16.60
CA SER A 401 8.50 -7.27 -17.41
C SER A 401 9.53 -8.13 -16.68
N GLY A 402 9.17 -8.69 -15.52
CA GLY A 402 10.05 -9.47 -14.65
C GLY A 402 10.69 -8.64 -13.53
N LEU A 403 11.79 -9.17 -12.99
CA LEU A 403 12.44 -8.65 -11.79
C LEU A 403 13.55 -7.65 -12.11
N PHE A 404 13.52 -6.52 -11.41
CA PHE A 404 14.61 -5.54 -11.38
C PHE A 404 15.29 -5.59 -10.03
N VAL A 405 16.59 -5.82 -10.01
CA VAL A 405 17.36 -6.03 -8.77
C VAL A 405 18.28 -4.83 -8.54
N ASN A 406 18.30 -4.29 -7.32
CA ASN A 406 19.25 -3.27 -6.88
C ASN A 406 19.42 -2.09 -7.86
N GLN A 407 18.29 -1.59 -8.34
CA GLN A 407 18.27 -0.37 -9.14
C GLN A 407 18.56 0.81 -8.22
N THR A 408 19.55 1.61 -8.61
CA THR A 408 19.89 2.82 -7.87
C THR A 408 19.34 4.03 -8.59
N THR A 409 18.60 4.85 -7.85
CA THR A 409 18.03 6.11 -8.34
C THR A 409 18.56 7.25 -7.49
N THR A 410 18.99 8.34 -8.08
CA THR A 410 19.40 9.55 -7.35
C THR A 410 18.65 10.76 -7.84
N GLY A 411 18.52 11.78 -7.02
CA GLY A 411 17.71 12.92 -7.40
C GLY A 411 17.56 13.99 -6.34
N THR A 412 16.57 14.86 -6.57
CA THR A 412 16.25 15.96 -5.67
C THR A 412 14.81 15.90 -5.19
N TYR A 413 14.59 16.34 -3.95
CA TYR A 413 13.28 16.47 -3.33
C TYR A 413 13.11 17.83 -2.63
N SER A 414 11.86 18.22 -2.44
CA SER A 414 11.49 19.42 -1.66
C SER A 414 10.30 19.11 -0.76
N VAL A 415 10.30 19.68 0.45
CA VAL A 415 9.22 19.56 1.45
C VAL A 415 8.59 20.93 1.69
N GLY A 416 7.27 21.02 1.55
CA GLY A 416 6.47 22.18 1.90
C GLY A 416 6.09 22.20 3.38
N GLY A 417 5.69 23.37 3.90
CA GLY A 417 5.39 23.59 5.31
C GLY A 417 4.30 22.70 5.91
N ASN A 418 3.36 22.20 5.08
CA ASN A 418 2.30 21.26 5.47
C ASN A 418 2.74 19.78 5.41
N GLY A 419 4.00 19.51 5.07
CA GLY A 419 4.54 18.16 4.94
C GLY A 419 4.29 17.50 3.59
N ARG A 420 3.61 18.17 2.65
CA ARG A 420 3.57 17.72 1.24
C ARG A 420 4.92 18.01 0.60
N GLY A 421 5.51 17.02 -0.05
CA GLY A 421 6.75 17.14 -0.79
C GLY A 421 6.66 16.55 -2.18
N ALA A 422 7.70 16.82 -2.98
CA ALA A 422 7.75 16.38 -4.36
C ALA A 422 9.19 16.06 -4.80
N VAL A 423 9.34 15.06 -5.67
CA VAL A 423 10.60 14.61 -6.26
C VAL A 423 10.72 15.17 -7.67
N THR A 424 11.79 15.89 -7.98
CA THR A 424 11.85 16.78 -9.16
C THR A 424 12.89 16.41 -10.20
N SER A 425 13.91 15.63 -9.83
CA SER A 425 14.95 15.17 -10.75
C SER A 425 15.32 13.73 -10.41
N LEU A 426 15.45 12.87 -11.41
CA LEU A 426 15.75 11.45 -11.25
C LEU A 426 16.85 11.03 -12.24
N VAL A 427 17.88 10.38 -11.74
CA VAL A 427 18.89 9.66 -12.53
C VAL A 427 18.87 8.20 -12.10
N ILE A 428 18.52 7.32 -13.03
CA ILE A 428 18.48 5.87 -12.81
C ILE A 428 19.76 5.24 -13.34
N THR A 429 20.47 4.52 -12.49
CA THR A 429 21.61 3.68 -12.87
C THR A 429 21.24 2.22 -12.69
N THR A 430 21.18 1.48 -13.81
CA THR A 430 20.82 0.06 -13.80
C THR A 430 22.04 -0.80 -13.51
N ALA A 431 22.07 -1.49 -12.36
CA ALA A 431 23.06 -2.52 -12.09
C ALA A 431 22.60 -3.85 -12.73
N GLY A 432 23.38 -4.41 -13.65
CA GLY A 432 23.27 -5.82 -14.01
C GLY A 432 22.23 -6.24 -15.06
N VAL A 433 22.10 -5.51 -16.16
CA VAL A 433 21.90 -6.09 -17.51
C VAL A 433 22.64 -5.17 -18.48
N GLY A 434 23.37 -5.72 -19.45
CA GLY A 434 24.14 -4.94 -20.42
C GLY A 434 23.30 -3.81 -21.00
N GLY A 435 23.83 -2.58 -20.92
CA GLY A 435 23.12 -1.38 -21.32
C GLY A 435 22.59 -1.46 -22.75
N SER A 436 21.29 -1.24 -22.90
CA SER A 436 20.54 -0.85 -24.11
C SER A 436 19.09 -0.82 -23.65
N VAL A 437 18.48 0.33 -23.33
CA VAL A 437 17.58 1.02 -24.28
C VAL A 437 17.60 2.55 -24.09
N VAL A 438 17.95 3.08 -22.92
CA VAL A 438 17.84 4.53 -22.64
C VAL A 438 19.00 5.35 -23.25
N THR A 439 20.20 4.78 -23.34
CA THR A 439 21.35 5.41 -24.01
C THR A 439 21.23 5.39 -25.54
N LEU A 440 20.54 4.42 -26.12
CA LEU A 440 20.37 4.33 -27.58
C LEU A 440 19.40 5.40 -28.12
N LEU A 441 18.35 5.77 -27.37
CA LEU A 441 17.41 6.85 -27.74
C LEU A 441 18.02 8.25 -27.60
N LEU A 442 18.90 8.48 -26.62
CA LEU A 442 19.67 9.73 -26.51
C LEU A 442 20.79 9.81 -27.56
N LEU A 443 21.49 8.72 -27.85
CA LEU A 443 22.54 8.70 -28.88
C LEU A 443 21.98 8.85 -30.30
N LEU A 444 20.78 8.33 -30.60
CA LEU A 444 20.15 8.47 -31.91
C LEU A 444 19.68 9.91 -32.18
N SER A 445 19.20 10.63 -31.15
CA SER A 445 18.83 12.05 -31.25
C SER A 445 20.06 12.98 -31.38
N LEU A 446 21.17 12.61 -30.74
CA LEU A 446 22.46 13.31 -30.86
C LEU A 446 23.21 12.99 -32.17
N LEU A 447 23.01 11.82 -32.78
CA LEU A 447 23.56 11.50 -34.11
C LEU A 447 22.74 12.13 -35.25
N LEU A 448 21.40 12.16 -35.15
CA LEU A 448 20.55 12.82 -36.16
C LEU A 448 20.81 14.34 -36.24
N SER A 449 21.07 14.98 -35.10
CA SER A 449 21.40 16.41 -35.04
C SER A 449 22.77 16.74 -35.65
N ARG A 450 23.74 15.81 -35.60
CA ARG A 450 25.07 15.99 -36.23
C ARG A 450 25.09 15.65 -37.72
N LEU A 451 24.25 14.74 -38.21
CA LEU A 451 24.13 14.40 -39.64
C LEU A 451 23.44 15.51 -40.46
N ILE A 452 22.55 16.29 -39.84
CA ILE A 452 21.87 17.44 -40.49
C ILE A 452 22.77 18.69 -40.59
N SER A 453 23.93 18.67 -39.92
CA SER A 453 24.91 19.77 -39.94
C SER A 453 25.62 19.97 -41.30
N ARG A 454 25.56 18.99 -42.23
CA ARG A 454 26.44 19.00 -43.41
C ARG A 454 25.86 19.40 -44.77
N ARG A 455 24.57 19.75 -44.94
CA ARG A 455 24.09 20.24 -46.26
C ARG A 455 23.05 21.37 -46.20
N ASN A 456 23.49 22.51 -46.72
CA ASN A 456 22.79 23.69 -47.26
C ASN A 456 21.81 24.50 -46.38
N PRO A 457 22.05 25.83 -46.22
CA PRO A 457 21.26 26.69 -45.33
C PRO A 457 19.85 27.04 -45.86
N SER A 458 19.56 26.95 -47.16
CA SER A 458 18.27 27.36 -47.74
C SER A 458 17.12 26.35 -47.52
N ARG A 459 17.41 25.09 -47.18
CA ARG A 459 16.40 24.10 -46.77
C ARG A 459 16.05 24.16 -45.28
N ARG A 460 16.80 24.93 -44.48
CA ARG A 460 16.57 25.09 -43.03
C ARG A 460 15.30 25.89 -42.75
N THR A 461 15.09 26.97 -43.50
CA THR A 461 13.96 27.88 -43.30
C THR A 461 12.64 27.25 -43.76
N LEU A 462 12.64 26.49 -44.86
CA LEU A 462 11.43 25.85 -45.39
C LEU A 462 10.97 24.64 -44.55
N ALA A 463 11.90 23.85 -44.00
CA ALA A 463 11.57 22.72 -43.12
C ALA A 463 11.13 23.18 -41.71
N MET A 464 11.74 24.23 -41.14
CA MET A 464 11.28 24.81 -39.88
C MET A 464 9.92 25.50 -40.02
N LEU A 465 9.63 26.15 -41.16
CA LEU A 465 8.34 26.80 -41.40
C LEU A 465 7.21 25.78 -41.60
N CYS A 466 7.47 24.66 -42.28
CA CYS A 466 6.47 23.58 -42.42
C CYS A 466 6.20 22.85 -41.08
N VAL A 467 7.21 22.63 -40.24
CA VAL A 467 7.02 22.02 -38.91
C VAL A 467 6.30 22.98 -37.94
N ALA A 468 6.59 24.28 -37.99
CA ALA A 468 5.91 25.28 -37.16
C ALA A 468 4.44 25.50 -37.55
N VAL A 469 4.11 25.47 -38.85
CA VAL A 469 2.73 25.67 -39.34
C VAL A 469 1.84 24.43 -39.13
N LEU A 470 2.43 23.23 -39.04
CA LEU A 470 1.69 22.00 -38.70
C LEU A 470 1.46 21.81 -37.19
N ILE A 471 2.27 22.42 -36.32
CA ILE A 471 2.16 22.25 -34.85
C ILE A 471 1.37 23.40 -34.19
N ALA A 472 1.34 24.60 -34.79
CA ALA A 472 0.67 25.77 -34.21
C ALA A 472 -0.84 25.61 -33.95
N PRO A 473 -1.65 24.90 -34.78
CA PRO A 473 -3.05 24.65 -34.46
C PRO A 473 -3.25 23.53 -33.42
N MET A 474 -2.24 22.67 -33.18
CA MET A 474 -2.30 21.57 -32.20
C MET A 474 -1.95 22.01 -30.77
N LEU A 475 -1.25 23.14 -30.59
CA LEU A 475 -0.86 23.68 -29.28
C LEU A 475 -1.91 24.59 -28.63
N ALA A 476 -2.94 25.02 -29.37
CA ALA A 476 -3.97 25.93 -28.83
C ALA A 476 -5.07 25.22 -28.02
N GLY A 477 -5.05 23.88 -27.96
CA GLY A 477 -5.99 23.07 -27.17
C GLY A 477 -5.37 21.91 -26.40
N CYS A 478 -4.03 21.77 -26.43
CA CYS A 478 -3.34 20.74 -25.66
C CYS A 478 -2.89 21.34 -24.32
N PRO A 479 -3.42 20.88 -23.17
CA PRO A 479 -2.84 21.28 -21.89
C PRO A 479 -1.35 20.91 -21.89
N PRO A 480 -0.46 21.71 -21.27
CA PRO A 480 0.96 21.41 -21.24
C PRO A 480 1.19 19.99 -20.68
N PRO A 481 2.16 19.22 -21.19
CA PRO A 481 2.49 17.91 -20.63
C PRO A 481 2.83 18.11 -19.15
N ARG A 482 2.01 17.55 -18.26
CA ARG A 482 2.26 17.60 -16.81
C ARG A 482 3.39 16.63 -16.46
N THR A 483 4.16 17.01 -15.46
CA THR A 483 5.41 16.38 -15.02
C THR A 483 5.23 14.93 -14.58
N ASN A 484 6.14 14.05 -15.01
CA ASN A 484 6.37 12.72 -14.43
C ASN A 484 7.11 12.93 -13.10
N GLN A 485 6.38 12.93 -11.98
CA GLN A 485 6.89 13.37 -10.67
C GLN A 485 6.35 12.44 -9.56
N PHE A 486 7.16 12.20 -8.52
CA PHE A 486 6.63 11.59 -7.29
C PHE A 486 6.22 12.67 -6.31
N VAL A 487 5.10 12.46 -5.63
CA VAL A 487 4.58 13.32 -4.56
C VAL A 487 4.47 12.49 -3.30
N PHE A 488 4.79 13.10 -2.16
CA PHE A 488 4.67 12.46 -0.87
C PHE A 488 4.06 13.38 0.19
N TYR A 489 3.49 12.78 1.22
CA TYR A 489 3.05 13.46 2.43
C TYR A 489 3.76 12.85 3.64
N MET A 490 4.38 13.71 4.44
CA MET A 490 5.02 13.31 5.69
C MET A 490 3.96 13.03 6.75
N VAL A 491 3.91 11.79 7.23
CA VAL A 491 3.19 11.41 8.46
C VAL A 491 3.99 11.90 9.66
N SER A 492 5.31 11.76 9.63
CA SER A 492 6.23 12.26 10.67
C SER A 492 7.62 12.47 10.05
N PRO A 493 8.62 12.98 10.80
CA PRO A 493 10.01 12.98 10.34
C PRO A 493 10.57 11.60 9.98
N THR A 494 9.95 10.53 10.49
CA THR A 494 10.37 9.13 10.31
C THR A 494 9.45 8.34 9.40
N LYS A 495 8.39 8.96 8.84
CA LYS A 495 7.42 8.26 7.99
C LYS A 495 6.76 9.17 6.96
N ALA A 496 6.66 8.70 5.73
CA ALA A 496 5.93 9.36 4.66
C ALA A 496 5.19 8.35 3.76
N VAL A 497 4.18 8.83 3.05
CA VAL A 497 3.47 8.06 2.02
C VAL A 497 3.65 8.77 0.69
N MET A 498 3.94 8.00 -0.36
CA MET A 498 4.33 8.51 -1.68
C MET A 498 3.54 7.83 -2.80
N ILE A 499 3.22 8.60 -3.83
CA ILE A 499 2.68 8.11 -5.10
C ILE A 499 3.48 8.66 -6.27
N HIS A 500 3.39 7.97 -7.40
CA HIS A 500 3.83 8.47 -8.69
C HIS A 500 2.68 9.20 -9.39
N GLU A 501 2.89 10.47 -9.71
CA GLU A 501 1.99 11.26 -10.55
C GLU A 501 2.56 11.32 -11.96
N SER A 502 1.93 10.57 -12.88
CA SER A 502 2.31 10.56 -14.28
C SER A 502 1.08 10.38 -15.15
N SER A 503 0.97 11.18 -16.21
CA SER A 503 -0.12 11.05 -17.19
C SER A 503 0.06 9.87 -18.14
N THR A 504 1.10 9.04 -17.92
CA THR A 504 1.38 7.83 -18.70
C THR A 504 1.47 6.58 -17.82
N ASP A 505 1.34 6.73 -16.50
CA ASP A 505 1.36 5.60 -15.59
C ASP A 505 -0.05 5.06 -15.41
N ALA A 506 -0.38 3.98 -16.09
CA ALA A 506 -1.68 3.34 -15.97
C ALA A 506 -1.88 2.62 -14.62
N THR A 507 -0.82 2.38 -13.85
CA THR A 507 -0.85 1.48 -12.69
C THR A 507 -0.23 2.10 -11.43
N PRO A 508 -0.59 3.35 -11.07
CA PRO A 508 0.00 4.01 -9.92
C PRO A 508 -0.20 3.19 -8.64
N GLY A 509 0.91 2.99 -7.93
CA GLY A 509 0.95 2.35 -6.61
C GLY A 509 1.25 3.36 -5.50
N ILE A 510 1.04 2.93 -4.26
CA ILE A 510 1.42 3.69 -3.06
C ILE A 510 2.65 3.04 -2.43
N THR A 511 3.66 3.85 -2.13
CA THR A 511 4.86 3.45 -1.40
C THR A 511 4.85 4.10 -0.03
N ILE A 512 5.17 3.31 1.00
CA ILE A 512 5.37 3.80 2.36
C ILE A 512 6.88 3.86 2.64
N LEU A 513 7.34 5.03 3.10
CA LEU A 513 8.70 5.25 3.59
C LEU A 513 8.67 5.27 5.12
N GLU A 514 9.47 4.44 5.77
CA GLU A 514 9.55 4.34 7.24
C GLU A 514 11.01 4.17 7.69
N GLN A 515 11.42 4.90 8.71
CA GLN A 515 12.75 4.80 9.35
C GLN A 515 12.75 3.83 10.55
#